data_AF-A0A8T4Y5S3-F1
#
_entry.id   AF-A0A8T4Y5S3-F1
#
_cell.length_a   1.000
_cell.length_b   1.000
_cell.length_c   1.000
_cell.angle_alpha   90.00
_cell.angle_beta   90.00
_cell.angle_gamma   90.00
#
_symmetry.space_group_name_H-M   'P 1'
#
loop_
_entity.id
_entity.type
_entity.pdbx_description
1 polymer ?
#
loop_
_entity_poly.entity_id
_entity_poly.type
_entity_poly.pdbx_seq_one_letter_code
_entity_poly.pdbx_strand_id
1 'polypeptide(L)' 'MTKTESKAKTKKKKHCENCGTELDEEEVYELDGMTLCWDCYNKEEDLQQKKNG' A
#
# COMPACT_ATOMS: atom_id res chain seq x y z
N MET A 1 -34.26 1.63 -20.27
CA MET A 1 -33.31 2.76 -20.24
C MET A 1 -32.48 2.61 -18.97
N THR A 2 -31.18 2.43 -19.15
CA THR A 2 -30.16 2.05 -18.15
C THR A 2 -29.93 3.16 -17.14
N LYS A 3 -30.29 2.96 -15.88
CA LYS A 3 -29.85 3.83 -14.78
C LYS A 3 -28.74 3.14 -14.02
N THR A 4 -27.56 3.38 -14.56
CA THR A 4 -26.20 3.10 -14.08
C THR A 4 -26.12 3.01 -12.56
N GLU A 5 -25.82 1.81 -12.06
CA GLU A 5 -25.38 1.59 -10.70
C GLU A 5 -24.16 2.45 -10.42
N SER A 6 -24.39 3.58 -9.76
CA SER A 6 -23.33 4.43 -9.24
C SER A 6 -22.78 3.75 -7.99
N LYS A 7 -22.00 2.68 -8.19
CA LYS A 7 -21.07 2.20 -7.17
C LYS A 7 -20.01 3.27 -7.04
N ALA A 8 -20.29 4.29 -6.21
CA ALA A 8 -19.25 5.10 -5.62
C ALA A 8 -18.37 4.12 -4.84
N LYS A 9 -17.36 3.56 -5.52
CA LYS A 9 -16.25 2.88 -4.88
C LYS A 9 -15.63 3.94 -4.00
N THR A 10 -15.97 3.93 -2.72
CA THR A 10 -15.20 4.62 -1.70
C THR A 10 -13.82 3.97 -1.74
N LYS A 11 -12.96 4.44 -2.65
CA LYS A 11 -11.56 4.01 -2.73
C LYS A 11 -11.01 4.27 -1.33
N LYS A 12 -10.75 3.20 -0.58
CA LYS A 12 -10.16 3.33 0.75
C LYS A 12 -8.71 3.72 0.53
N LYS A 13 -8.47 5.02 0.47
CA LYS A 13 -7.12 5.58 0.43
C LYS A 13 -6.37 5.06 1.65
N LYS A 14 -5.37 4.24 1.41
CA LYS A 14 -4.46 3.77 2.45
C LYS A 14 -3.30 4.75 2.52
N HIS A 15 -2.53 4.68 3.60
CA HIS A 15 -1.34 5.51 3.74
C HIS A 15 -0.18 4.63 4.18
N CYS A 16 1.00 4.90 3.64
CA CYS A 16 2.22 4.27 4.10
C CYS A 16 2.44 4.59 5.59
N GLU A 17 2.56 3.57 6.42
CA GLU A 17 2.77 3.74 7.88
C GLU A 17 4.16 4.27 8.21
N ASN A 18 5.13 4.15 7.29
CA ASN A 18 6.49 4.64 7.49
C ASN A 18 6.68 6.12 7.10
N CYS A 19 6.08 6.56 5.98
CA CYS A 19 6.29 7.91 5.44
C CYS A 19 5.02 8.75 5.28
N GLY A 20 3.84 8.18 5.51
CA GLY A 20 2.55 8.87 5.40
C GLY A 20 2.07 9.14 3.96
N THR A 21 2.75 8.61 2.95
CA THR A 21 2.35 8.77 1.53
C THR A 21 0.98 8.14 1.31
N GLU A 22 0.07 8.84 0.61
CA GLU A 22 -1.23 8.31 0.19
C GLU A 22 -1.04 7.23 -0.88
N LEU A 23 -1.66 6.07 -0.65
CA LEU A 23 -1.59 4.89 -1.51
C LEU A 23 -2.99 4.51 -1.97
N ASP A 24 -3.11 4.21 -3.26
CA ASP A 24 -4.27 3.51 -3.79
C ASP A 24 -4.29 2.07 -3.26
N GLU A 25 -5.47 1.47 -3.16
CA GLU A 25 -5.63 0.07 -2.69
C GLU A 25 -4.84 -0.94 -3.54
N GLU A 26 -4.45 -0.57 -4.75
CA GLU A 26 -3.67 -1.38 -5.69
C GLU A 26 -2.15 -1.17 -5.54
N GLU A 27 -1.72 -0.12 -4.84
CA GLU A 27 -0.31 0.28 -4.65
C GLU A 27 0.16 0.14 -3.19
N VAL A 28 -0.57 -0.64 -2.40
CA VAL A 28 -0.25 -0.98 -1.02
C VAL A 28 0.58 -2.25 -0.96
N TYR A 29 1.71 -2.19 -0.28
CA TYR A 29 2.55 -3.35 -0.01
C TYR A 29 2.52 -3.64 1.49
N GLU A 30 2.39 -4.93 1.85
CA GLU A 30 2.34 -5.35 3.25
C GLU A 30 3.68 -5.99 3.64
N LEU A 31 4.32 -5.45 4.67
CA LEU A 31 5.55 -6.02 5.24
C LEU A 31 5.43 -6.06 6.76
N ASP A 32 5.63 -7.23 7.35
CA ASP A 32 5.48 -7.45 8.80
C ASP A 32 4.11 -6.98 9.35
N GLY A 33 3.06 -6.99 8.52
CA GLY A 33 1.73 -6.49 8.88
C GLY A 33 1.57 -4.97 8.80
N MET A 34 2.59 -4.24 8.35
CA MET A 34 2.52 -2.80 8.09
C MET A 34 2.20 -2.52 6.62
N THR A 35 1.33 -1.55 6.36
CA THR A 35 1.05 -1.02 5.02
C THR A 35 2.11 -0.01 4.64
N LEU A 36 2.92 -0.34 3.63
CA LEU A 36 4.01 0.48 3.13
C LEU A 36 3.81 0.84 1.65
N CYS A 37 4.41 1.96 1.24
CA CYS A 37 4.58 2.29 -0.17
C CYS A 37 5.71 1.44 -0.77
N TRP A 38 5.74 1.30 -2.10
CA TRP A 38 6.78 0.56 -2.82
C TRP A 38 8.20 0.92 -2.38
N ASP A 39 8.48 2.22 -2.21
CA ASP A 39 9.81 2.71 -1.83
C ASP A 39 10.22 2.25 -0.42
N CYS A 40 9.29 2.37 0.54
CA CYS A 40 9.51 1.92 1.92
C CYS A 40 9.59 0.39 2.00
N TYR A 41 8.73 -0.32 1.29
CA TYR A 41 8.74 -1.78 1.21
C TYR A 41 10.09 -2.30 0.69
N ASN A 42 10.56 -1.79 -0.45
CA ASN A 42 11.82 -2.22 -1.06
C ASN A 42 13.03 -1.92 -0.16
N LYS A 43 13.02 -0.78 0.54
CA LYS A 43 14.07 -0.42 1.50
C LYS A 43 14.08 -1.36 2.71
N GLU A 44 12.92 -1.68 3.25
CA GLU A 44 12.81 -2.60 4.40
C GLU A 44 13.13 -4.04 4.01
N GLU A 45 12.70 -4.50 2.83
CA GLU A 45 13.02 -5.83 2.31
C GLU A 45 14.53 -6.02 2.11
N ASP A 46 15.22 -5.04 1.52
CA ASP A 46 16.68 -5.05 1.37
C ASP A 46 17.40 -5.13 2.74
N LEU A 47 16.88 -4.43 3.74
CA LEU A 47 17.40 -4.51 5.11
C LEU A 47 17.18 -5.88 5.75
N GLN A 48 16.06 -6.55 5.47
CA GLN A 48 15.81 -7.91 5.96
C GLN A 48 16.73 -8.94 5.31
N GLN A 49 16.98 -8.82 3.99
CA GLN A 49 17.91 -9.70 3.29
C GLN A 49 19.35 -9.55 3.83
N LYS A 50 19.77 -8.33 4.16
CA LYS A 50 21.11 -8.06 4.72
C LYS A 50 21.29 -8.54 6.16
N LYS A 51 20.21 -8.67 6.95
CA LYS A 51 20.28 -9.17 8.33
C LYS A 51 20.44 -10.69 8.42
N ASN A 52 20.06 -11.41 7.38
CA ASN A 52 20.06 -12.88 7.35
C ASN A 52 21.21 -13.48 6.52
N GLY A 53 22.14 -12.65 6.03
CA GLY A 53 23.31 -13.03 5.23
C GLY A 53 24.61 -13.05 6.02
#